data_AF-A0A7J3RZF9-F1
#
_entry.id   AF-A0A7J3RZF9-F1
#
_cell.length_a   1.000
_cell.length_b   1.000
_cell.length_c   1.000
_cell.angle_alpha   90.00
_cell.angle_beta   90.00
_cell.angle_gamma   90.00
#
_symmetry.space_group_name_H-M   'P 1'
#
loop_
_entity.id
_entity.type
_entity.pdbx_description
1 polymer ?
#
loop_
_entity_poly.entity_id
_entity_poly.type
_entity_poly.pdbx_seq_one_letter_code
_entity_poly.pdbx_strand_id
1 'polypeptide(L)'
;MSARQKGANVGAAYGLGLAGLVLQGLAFVAMAFGFFPWGFGMMGGYGMMGGYFGWSYGFWLLWLLAGAVVIGLGAYGLMLLGSGREGAVQSGSVMLLVASVVAFPTMWGFIVGSLLMFVAAILGLTGPQPMPPHGGSA
;
A
#
# COMPACT_ATOMS: atom_id res chain seq x y z
N MET A 1 -20.27 9.54 -20.92
CA MET A 1 -19.47 10.02 -19.76
C MET A 1 -18.46 11.05 -20.27
N SER A 2 -18.48 12.27 -19.75
CA SER A 2 -17.66 13.40 -20.26
C SER A 2 -16.17 13.19 -19.96
N ALA A 3 -15.28 13.59 -20.87
CA ALA A 3 -13.81 13.49 -20.70
C ALA A 3 -13.30 14.19 -19.41
N ARG A 4 -14.03 15.20 -18.90
CA ARG A 4 -13.75 15.82 -17.59
C ARG A 4 -13.95 14.87 -16.41
N GLN A 5 -14.95 13.98 -16.49
CA GLN A 5 -15.28 13.02 -15.45
C GLN A 5 -14.22 11.90 -15.37
N LYS A 6 -13.57 11.58 -16.50
CA LYS A 6 -12.43 10.65 -16.58
C LYS A 6 -11.20 11.14 -15.82
N GLY A 7 -10.77 12.38 -16.06
CA GLY A 7 -9.60 12.96 -15.37
C GLY A 7 -9.80 13.11 -13.86
N ALA A 8 -11.02 13.45 -13.43
CA ALA A 8 -11.37 13.57 -12.02
C ALA A 8 -11.26 12.24 -11.26
N ASN A 9 -11.68 11.12 -11.87
CA ASN A 9 -11.66 9.80 -11.23
C ASN A 9 -10.24 9.25 -11.07
N VAL A 10 -9.38 9.42 -12.08
CA VAL A 10 -7.96 9.00 -12.00
C VAL A 10 -7.21 9.86 -11.00
N GLY A 11 -7.47 11.17 -10.97
CA GLY A 11 -6.92 12.07 -9.96
C GLY A 11 -7.35 11.71 -8.54
N ALA A 12 -8.63 11.36 -8.34
CA ALA A 12 -9.14 10.91 -7.05
C ALA A 12 -8.53 9.56 -6.63
N ALA A 13 -8.41 8.60 -7.55
CA ALA A 13 -7.78 7.31 -7.28
C ALA A 13 -6.29 7.47 -6.90
N TYR A 14 -5.56 8.32 -7.62
CA TYR A 14 -4.16 8.65 -7.31
C TYR A 14 -4.04 9.34 -5.94
N GLY A 15 -4.88 10.35 -5.68
CA GLY A 15 -4.87 11.09 -4.41
C GLY A 15 -5.19 10.20 -3.21
N LEU A 16 -6.19 9.33 -3.31
CA LEU A 16 -6.55 8.38 -2.27
C LEU A 16 -5.47 7.31 -2.06
N GLY A 17 -4.91 6.78 -3.15
CA GLY A 17 -3.83 5.80 -3.08
C GLY A 17 -2.58 6.39 -2.43
N LEU A 18 -2.22 7.63 -2.78
CA LEU A 18 -1.08 8.34 -2.20
C LEU A 18 -1.30 8.62 -0.72
N ALA A 19 -2.47 9.14 -0.34
CA ALA A 19 -2.81 9.38 1.06
C ALA A 19 -2.77 8.08 1.88
N GLY A 20 -3.32 6.98 1.32
CA GLY A 20 -3.28 5.66 1.94
C GLY A 20 -1.84 5.15 2.14
N LEU A 21 -1.00 5.25 1.10
CA LEU A 21 0.40 4.84 1.16
C LEU A 21 1.19 5.65 2.20
N VAL A 22 1.00 6.97 2.24
CA VAL A 22 1.68 7.86 3.21
C VAL A 22 1.27 7.52 4.63
N LEU A 23 -0.04 7.39 4.89
CA LEU A 23 -0.54 7.00 6.21
C LEU A 23 0.00 5.64 6.63
N GLN A 24 0.01 4.68 5.71
CA GLN A 24 0.51 3.33 5.97
C GLN A 24 2.03 3.31 6.20
N GLY A 25 2.79 4.11 5.46
CA GLY A 25 4.23 4.28 5.67
C GLY A 25 4.56 4.93 7.01
N LEU A 26 3.86 5.99 7.38
CA LEU A 26 4.03 6.65 8.68
C LEU A 26 3.69 5.71 9.84
N ALA A 27 2.58 4.98 9.72
CA ALA A 27 2.18 3.97 10.69
C ALA A 27 3.22 2.85 10.83
N PHE A 28 3.72 2.34 9.70
CA PHE A 28 4.78 1.32 9.68
C PHE A 28 6.05 1.82 10.36
N VAL A 29 6.51 3.04 10.04
CA VAL A 29 7.69 3.64 10.68
C VAL A 29 7.46 3.87 12.17
N ALA A 30 6.30 4.38 12.57
CA ALA A 30 5.94 4.58 13.97
C ALA A 30 5.93 3.27 14.77
N MET A 31 5.48 2.16 14.16
CA MET A 31 5.53 0.84 14.81
C MET A 31 6.93 0.24 14.82
N ALA A 32 7.66 0.32 13.70
CA ALA A 32 9.01 -0.20 13.57
C ALA A 32 9.97 0.47 14.55
N PHE A 33 9.85 1.78 14.77
CA PHE A 33 10.79 2.54 15.60
C PHE A 33 10.22 3.06 16.91
N GLY A 34 8.90 3.27 17.01
CA GLY A 34 8.25 3.81 18.21
C GLY A 34 7.73 2.76 19.18
N PHE A 35 7.26 1.60 18.70
CA PHE A 35 6.64 0.59 19.56
C PHE A 35 7.63 -0.47 20.08
N PHE A 36 8.71 -0.77 19.35
CA PHE A 36 9.51 -1.97 19.60
C PHE A 36 10.95 -1.81 20.13
N PRO A 37 11.72 -0.72 19.89
CA PRO A 37 13.05 -0.62 20.50
C PRO A 37 13.00 -0.44 22.03
N TRP A 38 11.90 0.09 22.56
CA TRP A 38 11.73 0.39 23.99
C TRP A 38 10.48 -0.25 24.64
N GLY A 39 9.36 -0.44 23.91
CA GLY A 39 8.10 -0.88 24.52
C GLY A 39 8.00 -2.37 24.87
N PHE A 40 8.50 -3.26 24.00
CA PHE A 40 8.49 -4.71 24.25
C PHE A 40 9.79 -5.23 24.87
N GLY A 41 10.90 -4.51 24.70
CA GLY A 41 12.22 -4.86 25.25
C GLY A 41 12.47 -4.38 26.68
N MET A 42 11.99 -3.18 27.06
CA MET A 42 12.21 -2.67 28.43
C MET A 42 11.15 -3.11 29.43
N MET A 43 9.96 -3.53 28.99
CA MET A 43 8.92 -4.06 29.90
C MET A 43 9.08 -5.56 30.20
N GLY A 44 9.99 -6.26 29.50
CA GLY A 44 10.31 -7.68 29.71
C GLY A 44 11.73 -7.94 30.24
N GLY A 45 12.42 -6.90 30.72
CA GLY A 45 13.88 -6.88 30.81
C GLY A 45 14.49 -6.72 32.19
N TYR A 46 13.88 -7.23 33.28
CA TYR A 46 14.60 -7.45 34.56
C TYR A 46 14.14 -8.70 35.35
N GLY A 47 13.43 -9.64 34.71
CA GLY A 47 12.97 -10.85 35.42
C GLY A 47 12.68 -12.04 34.51
N MET A 48 13.63 -12.97 34.44
CA MET A 48 13.38 -14.42 34.29
C MET A 48 12.80 -15.00 32.98
N MET A 49 13.03 -14.44 31.78
CA MET A 49 12.74 -15.18 30.53
C MET A 49 13.74 -14.91 29.39
N GLY A 50 14.97 -15.41 29.51
CA GLY A 50 16.03 -15.29 28.50
C GLY A 50 15.93 -16.24 27.29
N GLY A 51 14.88 -17.05 27.17
CA GLY A 51 14.78 -18.14 26.16
C GLY A 51 14.01 -17.81 24.88
N TYR A 52 13.20 -16.74 24.85
CA TYR A 52 12.29 -16.44 23.73
C TYR A 52 12.81 -15.35 22.77
N PHE A 53 13.96 -14.73 23.08
CA PHE A 53 14.50 -13.60 22.33
C PHE A 53 15.04 -13.97 20.92
N GLY A 54 15.42 -15.23 20.68
CA GLY A 54 15.89 -15.68 19.37
C GLY A 54 14.77 -15.82 18.32
N TRP A 55 13.59 -16.26 18.75
CA TRP A 55 12.42 -16.40 17.88
C TRP A 55 11.78 -15.05 17.54
N SER A 56 11.83 -14.09 18.47
CA SER A 56 11.27 -12.75 18.27
C SER A 56 12.05 -11.94 17.22
N TYR A 57 13.38 -12.10 17.13
CA TYR A 57 14.20 -11.33 16.19
C TYR A 57 13.96 -11.74 14.73
N GLY A 58 13.86 -13.05 14.45
CA GLY A 58 13.59 -13.56 13.11
C GLY A 58 12.19 -13.18 12.60
N PHE A 59 11.18 -13.28 13.46
CA PHE A 59 9.83 -12.81 13.16
C PHE A 59 9.81 -11.30 12.86
N TRP A 60 10.55 -10.50 13.63
CA TRP A 60 10.60 -9.05 13.48
C TRP A 60 11.26 -8.63 12.16
N LEU A 61 12.37 -9.28 11.78
CA LEU A 61 13.03 -9.03 10.51
C LEU A 61 12.12 -9.42 9.33
N LEU A 62 11.43 -10.55 9.43
CA LEU A 62 10.46 -11.01 8.42
C LEU A 62 9.29 -10.03 8.30
N TRP A 63 8.80 -9.49 9.42
CA TRP A 63 7.76 -8.47 9.46
C TRP A 63 8.20 -7.16 8.79
N LEU A 64 9.42 -6.69 9.07
CA LEU A 64 9.99 -5.50 8.42
C LEU A 64 10.12 -5.69 6.90
N LEU A 65 10.63 -6.85 6.48
CA LEU A 65 10.78 -7.16 5.05
C LEU A 65 9.42 -7.22 4.36
N ALA A 66 8.43 -7.87 4.98
CA ALA A 66 7.06 -7.90 4.46
C ALA A 66 6.48 -6.48 4.35
N GLY A 67 6.67 -5.63 5.36
CA GLY A 67 6.22 -4.25 5.34
C GLY A 67 6.89 -3.41 4.25
N ALA A 68 8.20 -3.57 4.07
CA ALA A 68 8.95 -2.92 2.99
C ALA A 68 8.45 -3.36 1.59
N VAL A 69 8.17 -4.65 1.40
CA VAL A 69 7.60 -5.17 0.15
C VAL A 69 6.23 -4.56 -0.14
N VAL A 70 5.36 -4.47 0.86
CA VAL A 70 4.02 -3.88 0.72
C VAL A 70 4.11 -2.40 0.34
N ILE A 71 4.97 -1.62 1.00
CA ILE A 71 5.18 -0.20 0.64
C ILE A 71 5.74 -0.08 -0.77
N GLY A 72 6.70 -0.93 -1.15
CA GLY A 72 7.27 -0.97 -2.49
C GLY A 72 6.23 -1.24 -3.57
N LEU A 73 5.37 -2.25 -3.37
CA LEU A 73 4.26 -2.57 -4.27
C LEU A 73 3.25 -1.42 -4.38
N GLY A 74 2.93 -0.79 -3.25
CA GLY A 74 2.05 0.36 -3.22
C GLY A 74 2.61 1.56 -3.99
N ALA A 75 3.87 1.89 -3.79
CA ALA A 75 4.55 2.98 -4.47
C ALA A 75 4.67 2.72 -5.97
N TYR A 76 4.99 1.49 -6.35
CA TYR A 76 5.05 1.06 -7.76
C TYR A 76 3.67 1.12 -8.43
N GLY A 77 2.62 0.66 -7.74
CA GLY A 77 1.25 0.76 -8.20
C GLY A 77 0.80 2.21 -8.42
N LEU A 78 1.18 3.13 -7.52
CA LEU A 78 0.93 4.57 -7.67
C LEU A 78 1.68 5.19 -8.84
N MET A 79 2.95 4.85 -9.05
CA MET A 79 3.72 5.32 -10.21
C MET A 79 3.05 4.91 -11.53
N LEU A 80 2.57 3.67 -11.60
CA LEU A 80 1.82 3.17 -12.75
C LEU A 80 0.49 3.92 -12.94
N LEU A 81 -0.25 4.16 -11.86
CA LEU A 81 -1.50 4.93 -11.88
C LEU A 81 -1.28 6.38 -12.36
N GLY A 82 -0.20 7.01 -11.91
CA GLY A 82 0.16 8.39 -12.26
C GLY A 82 0.63 8.56 -13.70
N SER A 83 0.99 7.48 -14.40
CA SER A 83 1.48 7.53 -15.78
C SER A 83 0.40 7.86 -16.82
N GLY A 84 -0.89 7.74 -16.46
CA GLY A 84 -2.03 8.08 -17.32
C GLY A 84 -2.21 7.19 -18.56
N ARG A 85 -1.39 6.15 -18.76
CA ARG A 85 -1.52 5.18 -19.85
C ARG A 85 -2.53 4.10 -19.46
N GLU A 86 -3.47 3.75 -20.33
CA GLU A 86 -4.55 2.77 -20.07
C GLU A 86 -4.05 1.47 -19.43
N GLY A 87 -3.13 0.76 -20.11
CA GLY A 87 -2.58 -0.49 -19.59
C GLY A 87 -1.79 -0.34 -18.29
N ALA A 88 -1.22 0.83 -18.04
CA ALA A 88 -0.49 1.12 -16.81
C ALA A 88 -1.43 1.43 -15.64
N VAL A 89 -2.55 2.13 -15.87
CA VAL A 89 -3.55 2.41 -14.83
C VAL A 89 -4.20 1.11 -14.33
N GLN A 90 -4.52 0.18 -15.24
CA GLN A 90 -5.06 -1.12 -14.85
C GLN A 90 -4.04 -1.95 -14.06
N SER A 91 -2.80 -2.02 -14.55
CA SER A 91 -1.71 -2.72 -13.86
C SER A 91 -1.39 -2.12 -12.49
N GLY A 92 -1.40 -0.79 -12.39
CA GLY A 92 -1.18 -0.05 -11.15
C GLY A 92 -2.29 -0.29 -10.12
N SER A 93 -3.54 -0.37 -10.59
CA SER A 93 -4.69 -0.66 -9.73
C SER A 93 -4.66 -2.08 -9.17
N VAL A 94 -4.28 -3.06 -10.00
CA VAL A 94 -4.07 -4.45 -9.55
C VAL A 94 -2.95 -4.54 -8.52
N MET A 95 -1.84 -3.84 -8.76
CA MET A 95 -0.72 -3.76 -7.81
C MET A 95 -1.15 -3.15 -6.46
N LEU A 96 -1.94 -2.09 -6.47
CA LEU A 96 -2.51 -1.49 -5.25
C LEU A 96 -3.46 -2.45 -4.53
N LEU A 97 -4.27 -3.20 -5.28
CA LEU A 97 -5.18 -4.19 -4.71
C LEU A 97 -4.41 -5.33 -4.03
N VAL A 98 -3.41 -5.89 -4.71
CA VAL A 98 -2.51 -6.91 -4.15
C VAL A 98 -1.79 -6.37 -2.91
N ALA A 99 -1.24 -5.16 -2.99
CA ALA A 99 -0.59 -4.52 -1.85
C ALA A 99 -1.55 -4.38 -0.66
N SER A 100 -2.81 -3.98 -0.90
CA SER A 100 -3.81 -3.81 0.17
C SER A 100 -4.21 -5.14 0.84
N VAL A 101 -4.35 -6.21 0.06
CA VAL A 101 -4.71 -7.54 0.58
C VAL A 101 -3.57 -8.12 1.40
N VAL A 102 -2.32 -7.97 0.94
CA VAL A 102 -1.13 -8.45 1.66
C VAL A 102 -0.86 -7.61 2.91
N ALA A 103 -1.08 -6.29 2.83
CA ALA A 103 -0.93 -5.36 3.94
C ALA A 103 -1.80 -5.70 5.14
N PHE A 104 -3.03 -6.17 4.88
CA PHE A 104 -4.05 -6.38 5.91
C PHE A 104 -3.61 -7.35 7.02
N PRO A 105 -3.12 -8.58 6.71
CA PRO A 105 -2.58 -9.50 7.72
C PRO A 105 -1.17 -9.15 8.17
N THR A 106 -0.33 -8.55 7.30
CA THR A 106 1.08 -8.32 7.65
C THR A 106 1.26 -7.14 8.60
N MET A 107 0.52 -6.05 8.46
CA MET A 107 0.67 -4.86 9.28
C MET A 107 -0.36 -4.76 10.43
N TRP A 108 -0.92 -5.89 10.87
CA TRP A 108 -1.88 -5.96 11.98
C TRP A 108 -3.05 -4.97 11.85
N GLY A 109 -3.61 -4.82 10.64
CA GLY A 109 -4.80 -4.02 10.45
C GLY A 109 -4.60 -2.51 10.69
N PHE A 110 -3.59 -1.89 10.07
CA PHE A 110 -3.68 -0.46 9.71
C PHE A 110 -4.77 -0.27 8.64
N ILE A 111 -6.00 -0.52 9.08
CA ILE A 111 -7.22 -0.67 8.29
C ILE A 111 -7.38 0.55 7.41
N VAL A 112 -7.20 1.76 7.95
CA VAL A 112 -7.42 3.01 7.20
C VAL A 112 -6.51 3.15 5.98
N GLY A 113 -5.19 2.87 6.10
CA GLY A 113 -4.25 2.97 4.97
C GLY A 113 -4.55 1.95 3.88
N SER A 114 -4.75 0.68 4.27
CA SER A 114 -5.12 -0.39 3.35
C SER A 114 -6.50 -0.19 2.71
N LEU A 115 -7.46 0.38 3.44
CA LEU A 115 -8.81 0.69 2.93
C LEU A 115 -8.74 1.78 1.87
N LEU A 116 -7.93 2.83 2.09
CA LEU A 116 -7.75 3.91 1.13
C LEU A 116 -7.09 3.40 -0.16
N MET A 117 -6.08 2.53 -0.04
CA MET A 117 -5.45 1.89 -1.19
C MET A 117 -6.39 0.91 -1.91
N PHE A 118 -7.23 0.19 -1.17
CA PHE A 118 -8.25 -0.70 -1.73
C PHE A 118 -9.33 0.09 -2.50
N VAL A 119 -9.84 1.18 -1.92
CA VAL A 119 -10.79 2.07 -2.59
C VAL A 119 -10.14 2.71 -3.82
N ALA A 120 -8.88 3.15 -3.73
CA ALA A 120 -8.13 3.65 -4.88
C ALA A 120 -8.00 2.61 -5.99
N ALA A 121 -7.72 1.35 -5.66
CA ALA A 121 -7.65 0.25 -6.62
C ALA A 121 -8.99 -0.01 -7.30
N ILE A 122 -10.10 0.00 -6.53
CA ILE A 122 -11.45 -0.14 -7.09
C ILE A 122 -11.76 1.03 -8.04
N LEU A 123 -11.44 2.26 -7.65
CA LEU A 123 -11.68 3.44 -8.50
C LEU A 123 -10.85 3.42 -9.78
N GLY A 124 -9.61 2.93 -9.73
CA GLY A 124 -8.77 2.75 -10.91
C GLY A 124 -9.23 1.63 -11.84
N LEU A 125 -9.84 0.56 -11.31
CA LEU A 125 -10.42 -0.53 -12.10
C LEU A 125 -11.80 -0.21 -12.68
N THR A 126 -12.63 0.54 -11.95
CA THR A 126 -14.02 0.87 -12.34
C THR A 126 -14.15 2.16 -13.13
N GLY A 127 -13.10 3.00 -13.16
CA GLY A 127 -13.04 4.17 -14.03
C GLY A 127 -13.09 3.77 -15.51
N PRO A 128 -13.88 4.45 -16.37
CA PRO A 128 -13.87 4.19 -17.80
C PRO A 128 -12.46 4.45 -18.34
N GLN A 129 -11.83 3.43 -18.91
CA GLN A 129 -10.51 3.54 -19.51
C GLN A 129 -10.59 4.54 -20.68
N PRO A 130 -9.57 5.40 -20.91
CA PRO A 130 -9.35 5.98 -22.24
C PRO A 130 -9.47 4.84 -23.28
N MET A 131 -10.13 5.11 -24.42
CA MET A 131 -10.07 4.16 -25.52
C MET A 131 -8.94 4.65 -26.42
N PRO A 132 -8.13 3.74 -26.99
CA PRO A 132 -7.18 4.12 -28.02
C PRO A 132 -7.95 4.89 -29.09
N PRO A 133 -7.43 6.01 -29.61
CA PRO A 133 -8.01 6.62 -30.79
C PRO A 133 -8.05 5.53 -31.86
N HIS A 134 -9.24 5.10 -32.24
CA HIS A 134 -9.42 4.13 -33.31
C HIS A 134 -8.75 4.75 -34.53
N GLY A 135 -7.60 4.18 -34.89
CA GLY A 135 -6.87 4.57 -36.07
C GLY A 135 -7.83 4.50 -37.24
N GLY A 136 -8.13 5.68 -37.79
CA GLY A 136 -8.79 5.79 -39.07
C GLY A 136 -8.01 4.93 -40.05
N SER A 137 -8.75 4.01 -40.67
CA SER A 137 -8.42 3.36 -41.93
C SER A 137 -7.66 4.31 -42.86
N ALA A 138 -6.48 3.87 -43.29
CA ALA A 138 -5.86 4.26 -44.55
C ALA A 138 -5.52 2.97 -45.31
#